data_AF-A0A5J4KY27-F1
#
_entry.id   AF-A0A5J4KY27-F1
#
_cell.length_a   1.000
_cell.length_b   1.000
_cell.length_c   1.000
_cell.angle_alpha   90.00
_cell.angle_beta   90.00
_cell.angle_gamma   90.00
#
_symmetry.space_group_name_H-M   'P 1'
#
loop_
_entity.id
_entity.type
_entity.pdbx_description
1 polymer ?
#
loop_
_entity_poly.entity_id
_entity_poly.type
_entity_poly.pdbx_seq_one_letter_code
_entity_poly.pdbx_strand_id
1 'polypeptide(L)'
;MSNQLTPFDVEGKTCLMRSLKLNLVILCALLATVFAACGGSSSQSGSTATGNGPITIKVGASPTPHAEILRYIKDHLAAKAGLDLQVVEFTDYIQPNMALQDGQIDANFFQHVTIYARFQPATWDESGGGR
;
A
#
# COMPACT_ATOMS: atom_id res chain seq x y z
N MET A 1 -36.59 64.56 -0.30
CA MET A 1 -36.03 65.44 -1.35
C MET A 1 -34.76 64.79 -1.87
N SER A 2 -34.84 64.41 -3.13
CA SER A 2 -33.82 64.00 -4.09
C SER A 2 -32.36 64.01 -3.62
N ASN A 3 -31.71 62.85 -3.64
CA ASN A 3 -30.27 62.78 -3.92
C ASN A 3 -30.07 61.87 -5.14
N GLN A 4 -30.22 62.50 -6.31
CA GLN A 4 -29.75 62.00 -7.60
C GLN A 4 -28.28 62.39 -7.70
N LEU A 5 -27.35 61.45 -7.89
CA LEU A 5 -26.05 61.74 -8.54
C LEU A 5 -25.41 60.44 -9.10
N THR A 6 -25.69 60.22 -10.39
CA THR A 6 -24.86 59.64 -11.48
C THR A 6 -24.38 58.17 -11.45
N PRO A 7 -24.71 57.36 -12.49
CA PRO A 7 -24.36 55.93 -12.62
C PRO A 7 -23.06 55.63 -13.40
N PHE A 8 -21.98 56.41 -13.22
CA PHE A 8 -20.78 56.28 -14.10
C PHE A 8 -19.63 55.41 -13.58
N ASP A 9 -19.75 54.69 -12.46
CA ASP A 9 -18.61 53.96 -11.87
C ASP A 9 -18.95 52.57 -11.29
N VAL A 10 -19.84 51.80 -11.94
CA VAL A 10 -20.17 50.42 -11.48
C VAL A 10 -19.73 49.33 -12.47
N GLU A 11 -19.60 49.64 -13.76
CA GLU A 11 -19.29 48.61 -14.78
C GLU A 11 -17.80 48.22 -14.83
N GLY A 12 -16.87 49.12 -14.48
CA GLY A 12 -15.44 48.81 -14.51
C GLY A 12 -14.97 47.84 -13.42
N LYS A 13 -15.49 47.98 -12.20
CA LYS A 13 -15.02 47.23 -11.02
C LYS A 13 -15.58 45.80 -10.98
N THR A 14 -16.79 45.61 -11.50
CA THR A 14 -17.44 44.31 -11.57
C THR A 14 -16.80 43.40 -12.62
N CYS A 15 -16.27 43.95 -13.73
CA CYS A 15 -15.55 43.16 -14.73
C CYS A 15 -14.17 42.72 -14.23
N LEU A 16 -13.41 43.62 -13.59
CA LEU A 16 -12.06 43.36 -13.07
C LEU A 16 -12.06 42.32 -11.93
N MET A 17 -13.07 42.36 -11.05
CA MET A 17 -13.22 41.39 -9.96
C MET A 17 -13.72 40.03 -10.44
N ARG A 18 -14.32 39.93 -11.63
CA ARG A 18 -14.86 38.67 -12.19
C ARG A 18 -13.78 37.90 -12.95
N SER A 19 -12.88 38.60 -13.66
CA SER A 19 -11.68 38.01 -14.28
C SER A 19 -10.62 37.62 -13.25
N LEU A 20 -10.46 38.38 -12.17
CA LEU A 20 -9.58 38.03 -11.05
C LEU A 20 -10.08 36.79 -10.28
N LYS A 21 -11.40 36.68 -10.05
CA LYS A 21 -12.02 35.47 -9.46
C LYS A 21 -11.93 34.26 -10.38
N LEU A 22 -12.05 34.43 -11.70
CA LEU A 22 -11.89 33.33 -12.67
C LEU A 22 -10.46 32.78 -12.70
N ASN A 23 -9.45 33.67 -12.74
CA ASN A 23 -8.05 33.26 -12.75
C ASN A 23 -7.61 32.64 -11.41
N LEU A 24 -8.17 33.11 -10.28
CA LEU A 24 -7.94 32.50 -8.96
C LEU A 24 -8.53 31.09 -8.85
N VAL A 25 -9.73 30.85 -9.41
CA VAL A 25 -10.36 29.52 -9.45
C VAL A 25 -9.59 28.55 -10.36
N ILE A 26 -9.08 29.02 -11.51
CA ILE A 26 -8.27 28.20 -12.43
C ILE A 26 -6.92 27.83 -11.80
N LEU A 27 -6.28 28.76 -11.08
CA LEU A 27 -5.02 28.50 -10.37
C LEU A 27 -5.18 27.50 -9.21
N CYS A 28 -6.29 27.58 -8.46
CA CYS A 28 -6.60 26.61 -7.40
C CYS A 28 -6.97 25.22 -7.94
N ALA A 29 -7.64 25.15 -9.11
CA ALA A 29 -8.00 23.88 -9.73
C ALA A 29 -6.77 23.09 -10.24
N LEU A 30 -5.74 23.78 -10.74
CA LEU A 30 -4.48 23.17 -11.15
C LEU A 30 -3.62 22.67 -9.98
N LEU A 31 -3.77 23.27 -8.79
CA LEU A 31 -3.03 22.87 -7.60
C LEU A 31 -3.60 21.60 -6.93
N ALA A 32 -4.90 21.32 -7.14
CA ALA A 32 -5.57 20.14 -6.57
C ALA A 32 -5.17 18.82 -7.27
N THR A 33 -4.68 18.85 -8.51
CA THR A 33 -4.29 17.64 -9.25
C THR A 33 -2.92 17.10 -8.86
N VAL A 34 -2.11 17.84 -8.09
CA VAL A 34 -0.75 17.43 -7.71
C VAL A 34 -0.73 16.55 -6.44
N PHE A 35 -1.79 16.54 -5.63
CA PHE A 35 -1.81 15.78 -4.37
C PHE A 35 -2.41 14.36 -4.47
N ALA A 36 -3.09 14.03 -5.57
CA ALA A 36 -3.68 12.71 -5.76
C ALA A 36 -2.67 11.61 -6.19
N ALA A 37 -1.39 11.95 -6.32
CA ALA A 37 -0.34 11.04 -6.80
C ALA A 37 0.69 10.63 -5.73
N CYS A 38 0.50 11.01 -4.46
CA CYS A 38 1.38 10.57 -3.34
C CYS A 38 0.63 9.84 -2.22
N GLY A 39 -0.56 9.31 -2.51
CA GLY A 39 -1.41 8.56 -1.57
C GLY A 39 -1.86 7.19 -2.10
N GLY A 40 -1.11 6.62 -3.04
CA GLY A 40 -1.37 5.30 -3.61
C GLY A 40 -0.88 4.15 -2.71
N SER A 41 -1.43 4.05 -1.49
CA SER A 41 -1.42 2.83 -0.68
C SER A 41 -2.71 2.76 0.14
N SER A 42 -3.84 2.69 -0.56
CA SER A 42 -5.05 2.13 0.05
C SER A 42 -4.80 0.63 0.26
N SER A 43 -4.31 0.28 1.45
CA SER A 43 -4.36 -1.08 1.97
C SER A 43 -5.82 -1.47 2.18
N GLN A 44 -6.50 -1.79 1.09
CA GLN A 44 -7.76 -2.51 1.12
C GLN A 44 -7.43 -3.97 1.39
N SER A 45 -7.18 -4.28 2.67
CA SER A 45 -7.30 -5.63 3.20
C SER A 45 -8.78 -5.98 3.23
N GLY A 46 -9.28 -6.35 2.06
CA GLY A 46 -10.61 -6.88 1.83
C GLY A 46 -10.44 -8.20 1.12
N SER A 47 -10.03 -9.24 1.86
CA SER A 47 -10.18 -10.61 1.39
C SER A 47 -11.67 -10.95 1.41
N THR A 48 -12.37 -10.52 0.37
CA THR A 48 -13.62 -11.15 -0.03
C THR A 48 -13.22 -12.30 -0.94
N ALA A 49 -12.82 -13.42 -0.33
CA ALA A 49 -12.67 -14.68 -1.05
C ALA A 49 -14.07 -15.17 -1.43
N THR A 50 -14.61 -14.62 -2.52
CA THR A 50 -15.63 -15.26 -3.35
C THR A 50 -15.02 -15.46 -4.72
N GLY A 51 -13.99 -16.30 -4.76
CA GLY A 51 -13.35 -16.76 -5.97
C GLY A 51 -13.23 -18.26 -5.90
N ASN A 52 -13.89 -18.98 -6.80
CA ASN A 52 -13.78 -20.43 -6.94
C ASN A 52 -12.40 -20.86 -7.52
N GLY A 53 -11.34 -20.10 -7.25
CA GLY A 53 -9.99 -20.29 -7.78
C GLY A 53 -8.96 -20.53 -6.67
N PRO A 54 -7.79 -21.09 -7.02
CA PRO A 54 -6.75 -21.38 -6.03
C PRO A 54 -6.21 -20.08 -5.40
N ILE A 55 -5.94 -20.12 -4.10
CA ILE A 55 -5.33 -19.02 -3.36
C ILE A 55 -3.84 -19.01 -3.67
N THR A 56 -3.36 -17.96 -4.32
CA THR A 56 -1.93 -17.79 -4.58
C THR A 56 -1.19 -17.35 -3.31
N ILE A 57 -0.09 -18.02 -2.99
CA ILE A 57 0.80 -17.70 -1.86
C ILE A 57 2.25 -17.63 -2.36
N LYS A 58 2.93 -16.51 -2.12
CA LYS A 58 4.35 -16.30 -2.40
C LYS A 58 5.19 -16.58 -1.15
N VAL A 59 6.10 -17.54 -1.25
CA VAL A 59 6.97 -17.96 -0.14
C VAL A 59 8.43 -17.73 -0.50
N GLY A 60 9.11 -16.91 0.30
CA GLY A 60 10.56 -16.72 0.24
C GLY A 60 11.32 -17.84 0.93
N ALA A 61 12.27 -18.48 0.27
CA ALA A 61 13.04 -19.60 0.85
C ALA A 61 14.50 -19.57 0.42
N SER A 62 15.38 -20.22 1.18
CA SER A 62 16.75 -20.46 0.71
C SER A 62 16.78 -21.64 -0.27
N PRO A 63 17.72 -21.67 -1.24
CA PRO A 63 17.69 -22.64 -2.34
C PRO A 63 17.69 -24.09 -1.86
N THR A 64 18.54 -24.41 -0.90
CA THR A 64 18.65 -25.75 -0.32
C THR A 64 18.73 -25.64 1.21
N PRO A 65 17.96 -26.44 1.98
CA PRO A 65 16.95 -27.41 1.53
C PRO A 65 15.54 -26.83 1.32
N HIS A 66 15.32 -25.54 1.62
CA HIS A 66 13.97 -25.01 1.83
C HIS A 66 13.14 -24.88 0.54
N ALA A 67 13.72 -24.36 -0.55
CA ALA A 67 13.02 -24.24 -1.82
C ALA A 67 12.72 -25.61 -2.44
N GLU A 68 13.59 -26.62 -2.26
CA GLU A 68 13.35 -27.99 -2.72
C GLU A 68 12.11 -28.60 -2.07
N ILE A 69 11.96 -28.43 -0.75
CA ILE A 69 10.78 -28.89 -0.01
C ILE A 69 9.52 -28.17 -0.52
N LEU A 70 9.59 -26.86 -0.74
CA LEU A 70 8.45 -26.09 -1.25
C LEU A 70 8.08 -26.48 -2.69
N ARG A 71 9.05 -26.79 -3.55
CA ARG A 71 8.80 -27.31 -4.90
C ARG A 71 8.11 -28.67 -4.85
N TYR A 72 8.53 -29.57 -3.97
CA TYR A 72 7.83 -30.84 -3.76
C TYR A 72 6.38 -30.63 -3.31
N ILE A 73 6.14 -29.71 -2.36
CA ILE A 73 4.79 -29.36 -1.90
C ILE A 73 3.96 -28.77 -3.05
N LYS A 74 4.54 -27.88 -3.84
CA LYS A 74 3.90 -27.28 -5.02
C LYS A 74 3.40 -28.36 -5.98
N ASP A 75 4.26 -29.32 -6.31
CA ASP A 75 4.00 -30.31 -7.36
C ASP A 75 3.04 -31.42 -6.89
N HIS A 76 2.96 -31.71 -5.58
CA HIS A 76 2.20 -32.86 -5.07
C HIS A 76 1.01 -32.53 -4.16
N LEU A 77 1.03 -31.38 -3.47
CA LEU A 77 0.11 -31.09 -2.36
C LEU A 77 -0.66 -29.77 -2.53
N ALA A 78 -0.03 -28.73 -3.08
CA ALA A 78 -0.62 -27.38 -3.14
C ALA A 78 -1.94 -27.35 -3.91
N ALA A 79 -2.01 -27.98 -5.10
CA ALA A 79 -3.22 -28.04 -5.90
C ALA A 79 -4.38 -28.74 -5.17
N LYS A 80 -4.11 -29.78 -4.37
CA LYS A 80 -5.13 -30.48 -3.56
C LYS A 80 -5.67 -29.62 -2.43
N ALA A 81 -4.84 -28.71 -1.91
CA ALA A 81 -5.24 -27.74 -0.90
C ALA A 81 -5.90 -26.48 -1.50
N GLY A 82 -6.06 -26.42 -2.83
CA GLY A 82 -6.58 -25.21 -3.50
C GLY A 82 -5.61 -24.03 -3.43
N LEU A 83 -4.31 -24.30 -3.41
CA LEU A 83 -3.25 -23.30 -3.32
C LEU A 83 -2.43 -23.25 -4.61
N ASP A 84 -2.05 -22.04 -5.02
CA ASP A 84 -1.03 -21.80 -6.04
C ASP A 84 0.25 -21.27 -5.37
N LEU A 85 1.23 -22.15 -5.20
CA LEU A 85 2.46 -21.85 -4.47
C LEU A 85 3.53 -21.27 -5.40
N GLN A 86 3.96 -20.03 -5.12
CA GLN A 86 5.08 -19.37 -5.78
C GLN A 86 6.29 -19.34 -4.87
N VAL A 87 7.40 -19.95 -5.29
CA VAL A 87 8.64 -20.02 -4.52
C VAL A 87 9.60 -18.95 -5.02
N VAL A 88 10.05 -18.07 -4.12
CA VAL A 88 11.05 -17.03 -4.38
C VAL A 88 12.32 -17.39 -3.64
N GLU A 89 13.42 -17.52 -4.36
CA GLU A 89 14.69 -17.92 -3.76
C GLU A 89 15.51 -16.72 -3.30
N PHE A 90 15.99 -16.80 -2.07
CA PHE A 90 16.87 -15.81 -1.47
C PHE A 90 18.18 -16.47 -1.03
N THR A 91 19.30 -15.85 -1.37
CA THR A 91 20.64 -16.36 -1.05
C THR A 91 21.21 -15.79 0.25
N ASP A 92 20.44 -14.97 0.98
CA ASP A 92 20.87 -14.29 2.21
C ASP A 92 19.80 -14.32 3.31
N TYR A 93 20.16 -13.81 4.50
CA TYR A 93 19.34 -13.87 5.73
C TYR A 93 18.64 -12.55 6.11
N ILE A 94 18.77 -11.50 5.31
CA ILE A 94 18.23 -10.17 5.61
C ILE A 94 17.05 -9.86 4.68
N GLN A 95 17.25 -10.07 3.38
CA GLN A 95 16.28 -9.77 2.33
C GLN A 95 14.92 -10.46 2.53
N PRO A 96 14.82 -11.74 2.98
CA PRO A 96 13.53 -12.39 3.13
C PRO A 96 12.62 -11.74 4.18
N ASN A 97 13.18 -11.15 5.25
CA ASN A 97 12.39 -10.48 6.27
C ASN A 97 11.94 -9.08 5.81
N MET A 98 12.79 -8.36 5.08
CA MET A 98 12.39 -7.09 4.46
C MET A 98 11.30 -7.30 3.40
N ALA A 99 11.46 -8.30 2.53
CA ALA A 99 10.47 -8.65 1.52
C ALA A 99 9.11 -9.05 2.14
N LEU A 100 9.12 -9.71 3.30
CA LEU A 100 7.90 -10.04 4.05
C LEU A 100 7.24 -8.78 4.63
N GLN A 101 8.04 -7.89 5.23
CA GLN A 101 7.57 -6.63 5.81
C GLN A 101 7.00 -5.69 4.74
N ASP A 102 7.61 -5.66 3.56
CA ASP A 102 7.19 -4.84 2.41
C ASP A 102 6.05 -5.47 1.60
N GLY A 103 5.54 -6.63 2.02
CA GLY A 103 4.44 -7.35 1.36
C GLY A 103 4.79 -7.90 -0.03
N GLN A 104 6.07 -8.02 -0.36
CA GLN A 104 6.54 -8.61 -1.63
C GLN A 104 6.37 -10.14 -1.64
N ILE A 105 6.43 -10.76 -0.45
CA ILE A 105 6.14 -12.17 -0.21
C ILE A 105 5.14 -12.30 0.96
N ASP A 106 4.33 -13.36 0.95
CA ASP A 106 3.31 -13.61 1.97
C ASP A 106 3.88 -14.36 3.19
N ALA A 107 4.93 -15.15 2.97
CA ALA A 107 5.63 -15.88 4.02
C ALA A 107 7.10 -16.12 3.66
N ASN A 108 7.91 -16.48 4.65
CA ASN A 108 9.27 -16.96 4.43
C ASN A 108 9.57 -18.25 5.20
N PHE A 109 10.41 -19.11 4.61
CA PHE A 109 10.82 -20.41 5.14
C PHE A 109 12.35 -20.54 5.00
N PHE A 110 13.07 -19.96 5.96
CA PHE A 110 14.54 -19.96 5.95
C PHE A 110 15.19 -19.83 7.35
N GLN A 111 14.43 -19.40 8.37
CA GLN A 111 14.96 -19.01 9.67
C GLN A 111 14.50 -19.91 10.82
N HIS A 112 15.32 -19.99 11.86
CA HIS A 112 14.97 -20.61 13.15
C HIS A 112 14.33 -19.60 14.10
N VAL A 113 13.59 -20.11 15.10
CA VAL A 113 12.88 -19.30 16.12
C VAL A 113 13.78 -18.26 16.79
N THR A 114 15.02 -18.61 17.12
CA THR A 114 15.98 -17.71 17.78
C THR A 114 16.35 -16.51 16.90
N ILE A 115 16.46 -16.70 15.59
CA ILE A 115 16.76 -15.62 14.64
C ILE A 115 15.51 -14.74 14.47
N TYR A 116 14.33 -15.35 14.34
CA TYR A 116 13.08 -14.61 14.21
C TYR A 116 12.80 -13.69 15.42
N ALA A 117 13.06 -14.16 16.64
CA ALA A 117 12.91 -13.37 17.86
C ALA A 117 13.82 -12.13 17.92
N ARG A 118 14.93 -12.12 17.17
CA ARG A 118 15.84 -10.97 17.02
C ARG A 118 15.31 -9.94 16.01
N PHE A 119 14.50 -10.39 15.05
CA PHE A 119 13.87 -9.52 14.05
C PHE A 119 12.61 -8.84 14.59
N GLN A 120 11.86 -9.50 15.47
CA GLN A 120 10.77 -8.84 16.16
C GLN A 120 11.32 -7.95 17.30
N PRO A 121 10.80 -6.72 17.49
CA PRO A 121 11.05 -6.01 18.73
C PRO A 121 10.55 -6.91 19.86
N ALA A 122 11.34 -7.09 20.91
CA ALA A 122 10.92 -7.88 22.06
C ALA A 122 9.65 -7.26 22.67
N THR A 123 8.48 -7.80 22.35
CA THR A 123 7.19 -7.37 22.91
C THR A 123 6.70 -8.29 24.03
N TRP A 124 7.59 -9.10 24.62
CA TRP A 124 7.26 -9.85 25.83
C TRP A 124 7.43 -8.98 27.07
N ASP A 125 6.47 -8.09 27.23
CA ASP A 125 6.07 -7.53 28.52
C ASP A 125 4.96 -8.46 29.04
N GLU A 126 5.10 -9.02 30.25
CA GLU A 126 4.11 -9.93 30.86
C GLU A 126 2.74 -9.25 31.14
N SER A 127 2.61 -7.96 30.91
CA SER A 127 1.40 -7.17 31.20
C SER A 127 0.44 -7.03 30.00
N GLY A 128 0.78 -7.59 28.84
CA GLY A 128 -0.17 -7.67 27.72
C GLY A 128 -0.58 -6.31 27.14
N GLY A 129 0.29 -5.30 27.26
CA GLY A 129 0.06 -3.96 26.73
C GLY A 129 1.02 -3.64 25.58
N GLY A 130 0.62 -3.95 24.35
CA GLY A 130 1.37 -3.53 23.15
C GLY A 130 1.35 -2.00 23.00
N ARG A 131 2.52 -1.40 22.76
CA ARG A 131 2.66 0.00 22.33
C ARG A 131 2.61 0.09 20.82
#